data_AF-A0A9P6Y172-F1
#
_entry.id   AF-A0A9P6Y172-F1
#
_cell.length_a   1.000
_cell.length_b   1.000
_cell.length_c   1.000
_cell.angle_alpha   90.00
_cell.angle_beta   90.00
_cell.angle_gamma   90.00
#
_symmetry.space_group_name_H-M   'P 1'
#
loop_
_entity.id
_entity.type
_entity.pdbx_description
1 polymer ?
#
loop_
_entity_poly.entity_id
_entity_poly.type
_entity_poly.pdbx_seq_one_letter_code
_entity_poly.pdbx_strand_id
1 'polypeptide(L)'
;MLDQEKAYDRVHPEYLRQVLLRFGLPASIVHSLSSLFFGTHLRLNVNGFLSTPVLQQRGLRQGDPISPVLFNLAFEPLLRRILHDPHFQGFALPRSSLSHPLDFNLQPVKLLAYTDDVICFLKDPADLSILLDHLSLYARASNAQVNYHKTLAISLSGASIAASSIWRGPLLAHHITQWHDCTSSLPAFYLGFPLCSSTIQRNRFLTLLLEKIQTACQIHSQRTLSIRGRVMILNSLILSKLWHVLRLTTVPKQFLCQVRSVMSSFLTYRMFPKISFSIMCLPRHAGGLGVLDPGVQQGALQLRWLAPLLSNVPIGPLATFWMSKGIRFSIVLARLADYLLHCLEDLQASSPYMWPLADYRLSFLFPDPRPRRLRGLDSPFALLFGAIDILPADYQQVVLSANTCLQLPVSACLRAVPNTTLNRSLRQLRLSSSYIRDLDSNLLRPRTAMEFHVHPYLARKSLRLVRQNHICWPLSWFVHSSLCSMLVSAPTRSRQI
;
A
#
# COMPACT_ATOMS: atom_id res chain seq x y z
N MET A 1 -11.29 -4.69 -17.57
CA MET A 1 -9.90 -5.13 -17.82
C MET A 1 -9.84 -5.62 -19.24
N LEU A 2 -9.11 -4.89 -20.08
CA LEU A 2 -8.95 -5.13 -21.51
C LEU A 2 -7.77 -6.07 -21.74
N ASP A 3 -7.94 -6.98 -22.68
CA ASP A 3 -6.89 -7.89 -23.17
C ASP A 3 -6.68 -7.61 -24.67
N GLN A 4 -5.44 -7.35 -25.07
CA GLN A 4 -5.10 -7.14 -26.48
C GLN A 4 -4.70 -8.46 -27.13
N GLU A 5 -5.28 -8.75 -28.29
CA GLU A 5 -4.97 -9.97 -29.01
C GLU A 5 -3.58 -9.85 -29.66
N LYS A 6 -2.60 -10.63 -29.18
CA LYS A 6 -1.23 -10.67 -29.74
C LYS A 6 -0.62 -9.27 -29.87
N ALA A 7 -0.60 -8.53 -28.76
CA ALA A 7 -0.28 -7.10 -28.72
C ALA A 7 1.01 -6.73 -29.48
N TYR A 8 2.10 -7.47 -29.27
CA TYR A 8 3.37 -7.24 -29.96
C TYR A 8 3.29 -7.59 -31.45
N ASP A 9 2.66 -8.71 -31.81
CA ASP A 9 2.65 -9.23 -33.18
C ASP A 9 1.78 -8.40 -34.13
N ARG A 10 0.88 -7.57 -33.59
CA ARG A 10 -0.05 -6.75 -34.38
C ARG A 10 0.45 -5.35 -34.71
N VAL A 11 1.53 -4.89 -34.09
CA VAL A 11 2.06 -3.54 -34.29
C VAL A 11 2.39 -3.33 -35.78
N HIS A 12 1.69 -2.38 -36.40
CA HIS A 12 1.88 -2.07 -37.81
C HIS A 12 3.10 -1.15 -38.02
N PRO A 13 4.00 -1.46 -38.98
CA PRO A 13 5.24 -0.69 -39.18
C PRO A 13 4.99 0.79 -39.44
N GLU A 14 4.05 1.11 -40.33
CA GLU A 14 3.74 2.49 -40.72
C GLU A 14 3.10 3.27 -39.57
N TYR A 15 2.24 2.61 -38.78
CA TYR A 15 1.63 3.25 -37.61
C TYR A 15 2.71 3.61 -36.59
N LEU A 16 3.58 2.65 -36.24
CA LEU A 16 4.68 2.89 -35.32
C LEU A 16 5.59 4.02 -35.83
N ARG A 17 5.93 4.02 -37.12
CA ARG A 17 6.74 5.08 -37.76
C ARG A 17 6.14 6.47 -37.54
N GLN A 18 4.84 6.62 -37.83
CA GLN A 18 4.12 7.89 -37.66
C GLN A 18 4.06 8.33 -36.20
N VAL A 19 3.84 7.39 -35.29
CA VAL A 19 3.83 7.65 -33.85
C VAL A 19 5.20 8.13 -33.37
N LEU A 20 6.29 7.44 -33.73
CA LEU A 20 7.65 7.83 -33.35
C LEU A 20 8.03 9.23 -33.86
N LEU A 21 7.69 9.54 -35.12
CA LEU A 21 7.89 10.88 -35.68
C LEU A 21 7.08 11.94 -34.94
N ARG A 22 5.83 11.62 -34.57
CA ARG A 22 4.97 12.54 -33.80
C ARG A 22 5.51 12.80 -32.39
N PHE A 23 6.19 11.82 -31.79
CA PHE A 23 6.93 12.00 -30.53
C PHE A 23 8.22 12.83 -30.67
N GLY A 24 8.61 13.21 -31.89
CA GLY A 24 9.77 14.05 -32.16
C GLY A 24 11.08 13.28 -32.31
N LEU A 25 11.04 11.95 -32.52
CA LEU A 25 12.26 11.20 -32.80
C LEU A 25 12.82 11.61 -34.18
N PRO A 26 14.15 11.81 -34.30
CA PRO A 26 14.79 12.10 -35.58
C PRO A 26 14.46 11.05 -36.65
N ALA A 27 14.18 11.51 -37.87
CA ALA A 27 13.80 10.63 -38.98
C ALA A 27 14.85 9.55 -39.29
N SER A 28 16.13 9.85 -39.07
CA SER A 28 17.23 8.87 -39.19
C SER A 28 17.08 7.71 -38.22
N ILE A 29 16.80 7.99 -36.93
CA ILE A 29 16.58 6.98 -35.90
C ILE A 29 15.34 6.16 -36.21
N VAL A 30 14.25 6.82 -36.60
CA VAL A 30 13.00 6.13 -36.99
C VAL A 30 13.26 5.19 -38.17
N HIS A 31 13.98 5.64 -39.19
CA HIS A 31 14.35 4.79 -40.32
C HIS A 31 15.21 3.59 -39.89
N SER A 32 16.24 3.80 -39.07
CA SER A 32 17.06 2.71 -38.53
C SER A 32 16.24 1.69 -37.75
N LEU A 33 15.32 2.14 -36.89
CA LEU A 33 14.42 1.25 -36.14
C LEU A 33 13.48 0.49 -37.08
N SER A 34 12.89 1.16 -38.07
CA SER A 34 12.03 0.49 -39.05
C SER A 34 12.77 -0.60 -39.81
N SER A 35 14.00 -0.31 -40.28
CA SER A 35 14.83 -1.26 -41.01
C SER A 35 15.33 -2.43 -40.14
N LEU A 36 15.51 -2.22 -38.83
CA LEU A 36 15.94 -3.27 -37.90
C LEU A 36 14.82 -4.28 -37.61
N PHE A 37 13.59 -3.79 -37.41
CA PHE A 37 12.46 -4.59 -36.93
C PHE A 37 11.56 -5.15 -38.03
N PHE A 38 11.50 -4.51 -39.20
CA PHE A 38 10.57 -4.85 -40.28
C PHE A 38 11.29 -5.15 -41.59
N GLY A 39 10.59 -5.78 -42.54
CA GLY A 39 11.17 -6.18 -43.82
C GLY A 39 12.12 -7.38 -43.72
N THR A 40 12.12 -8.09 -42.59
CA THR A 40 12.94 -9.29 -42.38
C THR A 40 12.19 -10.57 -42.75
N HIS A 41 12.92 -11.58 -43.22
CA HIS A 41 12.40 -12.93 -43.42
C HIS A 41 12.65 -13.81 -42.20
N LEU A 42 11.60 -14.48 -41.73
CA LEU A 42 11.62 -15.44 -40.63
C LEU A 42 11.71 -16.87 -41.20
N ARG A 43 12.43 -17.77 -40.52
CA ARG A 43 12.38 -19.22 -40.78
C ARG A 43 12.06 -19.92 -39.47
N LEU A 44 11.10 -20.83 -39.48
CA LEU A 44 10.75 -21.65 -38.32
C LEU A 44 11.68 -22.85 -38.25
N ASN A 45 12.35 -23.05 -37.11
CA ASN A 45 13.12 -24.26 -36.85
C ASN A 45 12.23 -25.27 -36.13
N VAL A 46 11.90 -26.37 -36.80
CA VAL A 46 11.14 -27.49 -36.22
C VAL A 46 12.03 -28.73 -36.23
N ASN A 47 12.46 -29.17 -35.05
CA ASN A 47 13.31 -30.35 -34.87
C ASN A 47 14.61 -30.31 -35.70
N GLY A 48 15.22 -29.14 -35.88
CA GLY A 48 16.45 -28.96 -36.66
C GLY A 48 16.23 -28.66 -38.14
N PHE A 49 15.00 -28.73 -38.65
CA PHE A 49 14.66 -28.40 -40.03
C PHE A 49 14.10 -26.98 -40.12
N LEU A 50 14.69 -26.17 -41.01
CA LEU A 50 14.23 -24.80 -41.27
C LEU A 50 13.11 -24.80 -42.31
N SER A 51 12.03 -24.07 -42.03
CA SER A 51 10.99 -23.78 -43.01
C SER A 51 11.49 -22.92 -44.16
N THR A 52 10.68 -22.80 -45.20
CA THR A 52 10.85 -21.74 -46.20
C THR A 52 10.80 -20.36 -45.53
N PRO A 53 11.50 -19.35 -46.09
CA PRO A 53 11.46 -17.99 -45.56
C PRO A 53 10.05 -17.39 -45.64
N VAL A 54 9.57 -16.84 -44.54
CA VAL A 54 8.29 -16.14 -44.43
C VAL A 54 8.58 -14.66 -44.17
N LEU A 55 8.05 -13.77 -45.01
CA LEU A 55 8.24 -12.33 -44.81
C LEU A 55 7.46 -11.84 -43.58
N GLN A 56 8.14 -11.14 -42.67
CA GLN A 56 7.50 -10.48 -41.53
C GLN A 56 6.89 -9.14 -41.98
N GLN A 57 5.57 -9.10 -42.11
CA GLN A 57 4.85 -7.88 -42.52
C GLN A 57 4.56 -6.92 -41.35
N ARG A 58 4.43 -7.44 -40.13
CA ARG A 58 4.08 -6.66 -38.92
C ARG A 58 4.64 -7.33 -37.66
N GLY A 59 4.52 -6.60 -36.56
CA GLY A 59 4.82 -7.08 -35.23
C GLY A 59 6.24 -6.80 -34.77
N LEU A 60 6.40 -6.62 -33.46
CA LEU A 60 7.68 -6.45 -32.78
C LEU A 60 8.19 -7.81 -32.29
N ARG A 61 9.52 -7.99 -32.28
CA ARG A 61 10.14 -9.26 -31.88
C ARG A 61 10.06 -9.44 -30.37
N GLN A 62 9.42 -10.51 -29.90
CA GLN A 62 9.44 -10.86 -28.48
C GLN A 62 10.84 -11.32 -28.06
N GLY A 63 11.28 -10.89 -26.88
CA GLY A 63 12.65 -11.15 -26.38
C GLY A 63 13.69 -10.12 -26.82
N ASP A 64 13.37 -9.23 -27.75
CA ASP A 64 14.21 -8.08 -28.08
C ASP A 64 14.08 -6.99 -26.99
N PRO A 65 15.20 -6.42 -26.51
CA PRO A 65 15.18 -5.45 -25.41
C PRO A 65 14.50 -4.10 -25.76
N ILE A 66 14.41 -3.73 -27.03
CA ILE A 66 13.83 -2.46 -27.48
C ILE A 66 12.32 -2.60 -27.76
N SER A 67 11.85 -3.79 -28.15
CA SER A 67 10.44 -4.06 -28.44
C SER A 67 9.46 -3.54 -27.38
N PRO A 68 9.67 -3.73 -26.07
CA PRO A 68 8.74 -3.22 -25.05
C PRO A 68 8.60 -1.70 -25.06
N VAL A 69 9.69 -0.97 -25.31
CA VAL A 69 9.67 0.50 -25.37
C VAL A 69 8.93 0.98 -26.62
N LEU A 70 9.19 0.33 -27.77
CA LEU A 70 8.46 0.63 -29.01
C LEU A 70 6.96 0.33 -28.88
N PHE A 71 6.60 -0.76 -28.21
CA PHE A 71 5.22 -1.08 -27.92
C PHE A 71 4.55 -0.02 -27.04
N ASN A 72 5.22 0.41 -25.96
CA ASN A 72 4.70 1.48 -25.10
C ASN A 72 4.45 2.77 -25.90
N LEU A 73 5.37 3.15 -26.78
CA LEU A 73 5.19 4.32 -27.65
C LEU A 73 4.04 4.14 -28.63
N ALA A 74 3.90 2.96 -29.25
CA ALA A 74 2.77 2.65 -30.13
C ALA A 74 1.42 2.71 -29.38
N PHE A 75 1.41 2.35 -28.10
CA PHE A 75 0.18 2.27 -27.30
C PHE A 75 -0.23 3.61 -26.67
N GLU A 76 0.74 4.47 -26.37
CA GLU A 76 0.55 5.79 -25.75
C GLU A 76 -0.53 6.67 -26.40
N PRO A 77 -0.71 6.72 -27.75
CA PRO A 77 -1.80 7.47 -28.37
C PRO A 77 -3.20 7.08 -27.89
N LEU A 78 -3.49 5.80 -27.67
CA LEU A 78 -4.77 5.36 -27.10
C LEU A 78 -4.91 5.86 -25.66
N LEU A 79 -3.87 5.67 -24.85
CA LEU A 79 -3.86 6.06 -23.44
C LEU A 79 -4.11 7.56 -23.29
N ARG A 80 -3.41 8.39 -24.07
CA ARG A 80 -3.60 9.84 -24.08
C ARG A 80 -4.99 10.23 -24.54
N ARG A 81 -5.53 9.57 -25.57
CA ARG A 81 -6.87 9.85 -26.08
C ARG A 81 -7.92 9.65 -24.97
N ILE A 82 -7.87 8.54 -24.24
CA ILE A 82 -8.79 8.26 -23.13
C ILE A 82 -8.56 9.26 -21.98
N LEU A 83 -7.30 9.51 -21.60
CA LEU A 83 -6.98 10.40 -20.49
C LEU A 83 -7.47 11.84 -20.73
N HIS A 84 -7.34 12.33 -21.96
CA HIS A 84 -7.72 13.69 -22.34
C HIS A 84 -9.18 13.87 -22.79
N ASP A 85 -9.98 12.80 -22.87
CA ASP A 85 -11.41 12.93 -23.20
C ASP A 85 -12.20 13.46 -21.99
N PRO A 86 -12.79 14.68 -22.04
CA PRO A 86 -13.55 15.21 -20.92
C PRO A 86 -14.87 14.48 -20.66
N HIS A 87 -15.40 13.76 -21.65
CA HIS A 87 -16.65 13.00 -21.50
C HIS A 87 -16.43 11.65 -20.80
N PHE A 88 -15.22 11.10 -20.90
CA PHE A 88 -14.85 9.88 -20.18
C PHE A 88 -14.55 10.23 -18.72
N GLN A 89 -15.47 9.91 -17.81
CA GLN A 89 -15.42 10.34 -16.41
C GLN A 89 -14.42 9.52 -15.59
N GLY A 90 -14.48 8.18 -15.71
CA GLY A 90 -13.66 7.29 -14.91
C GLY A 90 -14.11 7.21 -13.44
N PHE A 91 -13.18 6.86 -12.55
CA PHE A 91 -13.47 6.67 -11.12
C PHE A 91 -12.84 7.75 -10.24
N ALA A 92 -13.69 8.49 -9.50
CA ALA A 92 -13.27 9.47 -8.52
C ALA A 92 -13.34 8.89 -7.11
N LEU A 93 -12.25 9.02 -6.34
CA LEU A 93 -12.29 8.75 -4.90
C LEU A 93 -13.00 9.91 -4.17
N PRO A 94 -13.65 9.66 -3.02
CA PRO A 94 -14.12 10.73 -2.15
C PRO A 94 -12.97 11.67 -1.76
N ARG A 95 -13.24 12.98 -1.79
CA ARG A 95 -12.24 14.03 -1.59
C ARG A 95 -12.47 14.82 -0.32
N SER A 96 -11.39 15.31 0.27
CA SER A 96 -11.43 16.26 1.38
C SER A 96 -12.06 17.58 0.91
N SER A 97 -12.75 18.26 1.82
CA SER A 97 -13.26 19.62 1.61
C SER A 97 -12.17 20.69 1.68
N LEU A 98 -10.95 20.32 2.09
CA LEU A 98 -9.82 21.22 2.21
C LEU A 98 -9.25 21.57 0.84
N SER A 99 -8.96 22.86 0.63
CA SER A 99 -8.39 23.37 -0.61
C SER A 99 -7.00 22.77 -0.86
N HIS A 100 -6.79 22.29 -2.09
CA HIS A 100 -5.59 21.55 -2.45
C HIS A 100 -4.83 22.21 -3.59
N PRO A 101 -3.52 22.50 -3.44
CA PRO A 101 -2.74 23.16 -4.49
C PRO A 101 -2.35 22.26 -5.68
N LEU A 102 -2.55 20.93 -5.62
CA LEU A 102 -2.21 19.99 -6.72
C LEU A 102 -3.45 19.27 -7.30
N ASP A 103 -4.49 20.02 -7.67
CA ASP A 103 -5.76 19.45 -8.18
C ASP A 103 -5.63 18.50 -9.38
N PHE A 104 -4.54 18.58 -10.15
CA PHE A 104 -4.27 17.64 -11.25
C PHE A 104 -4.02 16.20 -10.77
N ASN A 105 -3.38 16.00 -9.61
CA ASN A 105 -3.09 14.67 -9.08
C ASN A 105 -4.31 14.01 -8.42
N LEU A 106 -5.41 14.73 -8.25
CA LEU A 106 -6.63 14.25 -7.59
C LEU A 106 -7.81 14.14 -8.56
N GLN A 107 -7.56 14.27 -9.86
CA GLN A 107 -8.55 14.00 -10.90
C GLN A 107 -9.03 12.54 -10.87
N PRO A 108 -10.23 12.24 -11.40
CA PRO A 108 -10.72 10.88 -11.57
C PRO A 108 -9.69 9.98 -12.27
N VAL A 109 -9.52 8.77 -11.77
CA VAL A 109 -8.67 7.75 -12.39
C VAL A 109 -9.46 7.14 -13.54
N LYS A 110 -8.99 7.35 -14.76
CA LYS A 110 -9.64 6.83 -15.98
C LYS A 110 -9.12 5.46 -16.39
N LEU A 111 -7.80 5.25 -16.26
CA LEU A 111 -7.18 3.97 -16.61
C LEU A 111 -5.91 3.69 -15.80
N LEU A 112 -5.53 2.41 -15.77
CA LEU A 112 -4.24 1.91 -15.34
C LEU A 112 -3.74 0.98 -16.44
N ALA A 113 -2.54 1.23 -16.95
CA ALA A 113 -1.92 0.42 -17.99
C ALA A 113 -0.59 -0.16 -17.48
N TYR A 114 -0.40 -1.46 -17.66
CA TYR A 114 0.87 -2.14 -17.44
C TYR A 114 1.10 -3.06 -18.64
N THR A 115 2.11 -2.76 -19.44
CA THR A 115 2.31 -3.39 -20.76
C THR A 115 1.01 -3.35 -21.58
N ASP A 116 0.52 -4.50 -22.01
CA ASP A 116 -0.72 -4.74 -22.74
C ASP A 116 -1.97 -4.86 -21.85
N ASP A 117 -1.81 -5.11 -20.54
CA ASP A 117 -2.91 -5.17 -19.59
C ASP A 117 -3.41 -3.76 -19.24
N VAL A 118 -4.66 -3.45 -19.62
CA VAL A 118 -5.30 -2.17 -19.30
C VAL A 118 -6.56 -2.34 -18.49
N ILE A 119 -6.63 -1.66 -17.36
CA ILE A 119 -7.87 -1.45 -16.61
C ILE A 119 -8.38 -0.07 -16.96
N CYS A 120 -9.56 0.00 -17.59
CA CYS A 120 -10.34 1.22 -17.70
C CYS A 120 -11.38 1.25 -16.58
N PHE A 121 -11.49 2.39 -15.91
CA PHE A 121 -12.49 2.64 -14.90
C PHE A 121 -13.70 3.29 -15.58
N LEU A 122 -14.89 2.79 -15.27
CA LEU A 122 -16.14 3.24 -15.88
C LEU A 122 -17.07 3.69 -14.75
N LYS A 123 -17.58 4.92 -14.85
CA LYS A 123 -18.58 5.44 -13.91
C LYS A 123 -19.95 4.86 -14.16
N ASP A 124 -20.34 4.80 -15.44
CA ASP A 124 -21.65 4.38 -15.92
C ASP A 124 -21.54 3.79 -17.35
N PRO A 125 -22.63 3.26 -17.92
CA PRO A 125 -22.61 2.69 -19.27
C PRO A 125 -22.22 3.68 -20.39
N ALA A 126 -22.30 5.00 -20.19
CA ALA A 126 -21.87 5.96 -21.19
C ALA A 126 -20.34 6.00 -21.32
N ASP A 127 -19.61 5.84 -20.21
CA ASP A 127 -18.16 5.64 -20.25
C ASP A 127 -17.79 4.39 -21.07
N LEU A 128 -18.59 3.32 -21.00
CA LEU A 128 -18.36 2.09 -21.77
C LEU A 128 -18.45 2.36 -23.28
N SER A 129 -19.49 3.07 -23.74
CA SER A 129 -19.63 3.39 -25.17
C SER A 129 -18.49 4.28 -25.65
N ILE A 130 -18.11 5.30 -24.87
CA ILE A 130 -16.97 6.18 -25.20
C ILE A 130 -15.66 5.38 -25.29
N LEU A 131 -15.43 4.45 -24.36
CA LEU A 131 -14.25 3.58 -24.39
C LEU A 131 -14.20 2.76 -25.68
N LEU A 132 -15.32 2.15 -26.07
CA LEU A 132 -15.40 1.33 -27.27
C LEU A 132 -15.18 2.15 -28.54
N ASP A 133 -15.64 3.40 -28.58
CA ASP A 133 -15.35 4.32 -29.68
C ASP A 133 -13.85 4.59 -29.80
N HIS A 134 -13.17 4.86 -28.68
CA HIS A 134 -11.71 5.03 -28.66
C HIS A 134 -10.96 3.78 -29.09
N LEU A 135 -11.40 2.60 -28.62
CA LEU A 135 -10.81 1.31 -29.00
C LEU A 135 -11.02 1.02 -30.49
N SER A 136 -12.20 1.31 -31.05
CA SER A 136 -12.49 1.12 -32.48
C SER A 136 -11.66 2.06 -33.36
N LEU A 137 -11.47 3.30 -32.94
CA LEU A 137 -10.62 4.26 -33.63
C LEU A 137 -9.15 3.82 -33.58
N TYR A 138 -8.67 3.43 -32.41
CA TYR A 138 -7.31 2.92 -32.24
C TYR A 138 -7.07 1.65 -33.06
N ALA A 139 -8.02 0.70 -33.08
CA ALA A 139 -7.92 -0.52 -33.88
C ALA A 139 -7.79 -0.20 -35.38
N ARG A 140 -8.60 0.72 -35.91
CA ARG A 140 -8.52 1.17 -37.30
C ARG A 140 -7.20 1.86 -37.64
N ALA A 141 -6.64 2.63 -36.71
CA ALA A 141 -5.39 3.36 -36.93
C ALA A 141 -4.13 2.49 -36.78
N SER A 142 -4.11 1.59 -35.80
CA SER A 142 -2.91 0.86 -35.36
C SER A 142 -2.88 -0.61 -35.79
N ASN A 143 -3.99 -1.15 -36.30
CA ASN A 143 -4.22 -2.58 -36.53
C ASN A 143 -4.26 -3.43 -35.23
N ALA A 144 -4.34 -2.79 -34.06
CA ALA A 144 -4.61 -3.48 -32.79
C ALA A 144 -6.02 -4.11 -32.77
N GLN A 145 -6.19 -5.16 -31.97
CA GLN A 145 -7.48 -5.80 -31.78
C GLN A 145 -7.66 -6.18 -30.32
N VAL A 146 -8.85 -5.89 -29.79
CA VAL A 146 -9.24 -6.27 -28.43
C VAL A 146 -9.79 -7.69 -28.46
N ASN A 147 -9.36 -8.51 -27.50
CA ASN A 147 -9.93 -9.83 -27.29
C ASN A 147 -11.13 -9.73 -26.35
N TYR A 148 -12.32 -9.52 -26.91
CA TYR A 148 -13.54 -9.37 -26.11
C TYR A 148 -13.88 -10.61 -25.28
N HIS A 149 -13.49 -11.81 -25.73
CA HIS A 149 -13.72 -13.05 -24.99
C HIS A 149 -12.81 -13.17 -23.76
N LYS A 150 -11.66 -12.50 -23.75
CA LYS A 150 -10.76 -12.42 -22.58
C LYS A 150 -10.94 -11.13 -21.77
N THR A 151 -11.68 -10.17 -22.32
CA THR A 151 -12.00 -8.92 -21.64
C THR A 151 -12.94 -9.22 -20.47
N LEU A 152 -12.57 -8.69 -19.31
CA LEU A 152 -13.25 -8.97 -18.04
C LEU A 152 -13.81 -7.68 -17.44
N ALA A 153 -15.11 -7.64 -17.19
CA ALA A 153 -15.71 -6.58 -16.37
C ALA A 153 -15.57 -6.93 -14.88
N ILE A 154 -15.25 -5.95 -14.02
CA ILE A 154 -15.05 -6.18 -12.58
C ILE A 154 -15.90 -5.18 -11.81
N SER A 155 -16.77 -5.69 -10.93
CA SER A 155 -17.60 -4.86 -10.06
C SER A 155 -16.77 -4.33 -8.89
N LEU A 156 -16.52 -3.02 -8.85
CA LEU A 156 -15.74 -2.40 -7.77
C LEU A 156 -16.47 -2.42 -6.42
N SER A 157 -17.81 -2.37 -6.44
CA SER A 157 -18.62 -2.52 -5.23
C SER A 157 -18.81 -3.98 -4.82
N GLY A 158 -18.42 -4.91 -5.67
CA GLY A 158 -18.73 -6.33 -5.54
C GLY A 158 -20.18 -6.68 -5.86
N ALA A 159 -21.05 -5.72 -6.19
CA ALA A 159 -22.45 -6.00 -6.55
C ALA A 159 -22.55 -6.93 -7.76
N SER A 160 -23.57 -7.80 -7.76
CA SER A 160 -23.79 -8.77 -8.84
C SER A 160 -24.07 -8.06 -10.17
N ILE A 161 -23.21 -8.28 -11.16
CA ILE A 161 -23.41 -7.76 -12.50
C ILE A 161 -24.53 -8.53 -13.21
N ALA A 162 -24.65 -9.83 -12.92
CA ALA A 162 -25.71 -10.65 -13.49
C ALA A 162 -27.13 -10.20 -13.09
N ALA A 163 -27.29 -9.65 -11.88
CA ALA A 163 -28.56 -9.10 -11.40
C ALA A 163 -28.72 -7.59 -11.67
N SER A 164 -27.69 -6.92 -12.20
CA SER A 164 -27.70 -5.47 -12.41
C SER A 164 -28.53 -5.10 -13.64
N SER A 165 -29.58 -4.29 -13.46
CA SER A 165 -30.35 -3.68 -14.56
C SER A 165 -29.53 -2.66 -15.38
N ILE A 166 -28.52 -2.04 -14.76
CA ILE A 166 -27.71 -0.98 -15.39
C ILE A 166 -26.60 -1.56 -16.27
N TRP A 167 -25.78 -2.47 -15.74
CA TRP A 167 -24.56 -2.95 -16.42
C TRP A 167 -24.75 -4.17 -17.32
N ARG A 168 -25.67 -5.10 -17.01
CA ARG A 168 -25.77 -6.37 -17.75
C ARG A 168 -26.05 -6.17 -19.23
N GLY A 169 -27.06 -5.37 -19.55
CA GLY A 169 -27.49 -5.10 -20.93
C GLY A 169 -26.37 -4.49 -21.78
N PRO A 170 -25.79 -3.35 -21.36
CA PRO A 170 -24.70 -2.70 -22.08
C PRO A 170 -23.45 -3.59 -22.28
N LEU A 171 -23.06 -4.38 -21.28
CA LEU A 171 -21.91 -5.28 -21.41
C LEU A 171 -22.16 -6.39 -22.45
N LEU A 172 -23.34 -7.01 -22.42
CA LEU A 172 -23.71 -8.06 -23.37
C LEU A 172 -23.88 -7.52 -24.80
N ALA A 173 -24.42 -6.31 -24.95
CA ALA A 173 -24.55 -5.64 -26.25
C ALA A 173 -23.19 -5.44 -26.95
N HIS A 174 -22.10 -5.38 -26.17
CA HIS A 174 -20.74 -5.24 -26.66
C HIS A 174 -19.89 -6.52 -26.53
N HIS A 175 -20.53 -7.68 -26.43
CA HIS A 175 -19.88 -9.00 -26.37
C HIS A 175 -18.95 -9.22 -25.16
N ILE A 176 -19.10 -8.44 -24.09
CA ILE A 176 -18.40 -8.66 -22.83
C ILE A 176 -19.24 -9.60 -21.97
N THR A 177 -18.95 -10.89 -22.07
CA THR A 177 -19.71 -11.96 -21.39
C THR A 177 -19.06 -12.46 -20.11
N GLN A 178 -17.83 -12.02 -19.83
CA GLN A 178 -17.09 -12.37 -18.63
C GLN A 178 -17.10 -11.21 -17.63
N TRP A 179 -17.54 -11.49 -16.41
CA TRP A 179 -17.46 -10.53 -15.32
C TRP A 179 -17.13 -11.18 -13.99
N HIS A 180 -16.59 -10.34 -13.10
CA HIS A 180 -16.21 -10.71 -11.75
C HIS A 180 -16.92 -9.81 -10.74
N ASP A 181 -17.60 -10.44 -9.78
CA ASP A 181 -18.39 -9.80 -8.72
C ASP A 181 -18.43 -10.69 -7.46
N CYS A 182 -19.24 -10.38 -6.45
CA CYS A 182 -19.33 -11.16 -5.21
C CYS A 182 -19.78 -12.61 -5.41
N THR A 183 -20.47 -12.94 -6.51
CA THR A 183 -21.01 -14.27 -6.81
C THR A 183 -19.97 -15.20 -7.42
N SER A 184 -18.85 -14.65 -7.90
CA SER A 184 -17.75 -15.43 -8.47
C SER A 184 -17.05 -16.29 -7.40
N SER A 185 -16.60 -17.49 -7.76
CA SER A 185 -16.00 -18.45 -6.81
C SER A 185 -14.54 -18.14 -6.42
N LEU A 186 -13.77 -17.59 -7.37
CA LEU A 186 -12.38 -17.14 -7.20
C LEU A 186 -12.32 -15.62 -7.41
N PRO A 187 -11.34 -14.90 -6.85
CA PRO A 187 -11.14 -13.48 -7.13
C PRO A 187 -10.63 -13.22 -8.55
N ALA A 188 -10.86 -12.03 -9.08
CA ALA A 188 -10.15 -11.55 -10.26
C ALA A 188 -8.69 -11.26 -9.90
N PHE A 189 -7.76 -11.42 -10.84
CA PHE A 189 -6.35 -11.13 -10.61
C PHE A 189 -5.91 -9.97 -11.51
N TYR A 190 -5.24 -8.99 -10.92
CA TYR A 190 -4.54 -7.94 -11.65
C TYR A 190 -3.10 -7.85 -11.17
N LEU A 191 -2.15 -8.02 -12.09
CA LEU A 191 -0.71 -8.04 -11.79
C LEU A 191 -0.34 -9.00 -10.63
N GLY A 192 -1.04 -10.13 -10.52
CA GLY A 192 -0.85 -11.12 -9.45
C GLY A 192 -1.50 -10.77 -8.10
N PHE A 193 -2.19 -9.63 -7.98
CA PHE A 193 -2.96 -9.27 -6.79
C PHE A 193 -4.42 -9.74 -6.91
N PRO A 194 -4.98 -10.39 -5.88
CA PRO A 194 -6.38 -10.82 -5.88
C PRO A 194 -7.31 -9.64 -5.55
N LEU A 195 -8.24 -9.36 -6.45
CA LEU A 195 -9.36 -8.44 -6.25
C LEU A 195 -10.54 -9.26 -5.71
N CYS A 196 -10.68 -9.29 -4.39
CA CYS A 196 -11.73 -10.03 -3.70
C CYS A 196 -12.95 -9.14 -3.44
N SER A 197 -14.12 -9.61 -3.87
CA SER A 197 -15.43 -8.99 -3.61
C SER A 197 -16.25 -9.73 -2.55
N SER A 198 -15.74 -10.86 -2.04
CA SER A 198 -16.38 -11.62 -0.95
C SER A 198 -15.38 -12.38 -0.08
N THR A 199 -15.81 -12.72 1.15
CA THR A 199 -15.03 -13.55 2.08
C THR A 199 -14.76 -14.94 1.52
N ILE A 200 -15.67 -15.49 0.72
CA ILE A 200 -15.53 -16.79 0.07
C ILE A 200 -14.34 -16.77 -0.90
N GLN A 201 -14.27 -15.75 -1.77
CA GLN A 201 -13.17 -15.57 -2.71
C GLN A 201 -11.83 -15.41 -2.00
N ARG A 202 -11.80 -14.58 -0.94
CA ARG A 202 -10.61 -14.38 -0.10
C ARG A 202 -10.14 -15.72 0.48
N ASN A 203 -11.04 -16.49 1.10
CA ASN A 203 -10.70 -17.77 1.70
C ASN A 203 -10.20 -18.78 0.66
N ARG A 204 -10.87 -18.89 -0.50
CA ARG A 204 -10.43 -19.77 -1.60
C ARG A 204 -9.05 -19.41 -2.11
N PHE A 205 -8.79 -18.12 -2.34
CA PHE A 205 -7.47 -17.64 -2.73
C PHE A 205 -6.39 -18.02 -1.71
N LEU A 206 -6.65 -17.79 -0.42
CA LEU A 206 -5.70 -18.13 0.64
C LEU A 206 -5.44 -19.63 0.73
N THR A 207 -6.47 -20.47 0.54
CA THR A 207 -6.27 -21.93 0.46
C THR A 207 -5.31 -22.30 -0.67
N LEU A 208 -5.54 -21.79 -1.89
CA LEU A 208 -4.66 -22.04 -3.04
C LEU A 208 -3.24 -21.51 -2.82
N LEU A 209 -3.10 -20.36 -2.14
CA LEU A 209 -1.80 -19.81 -1.79
C LEU A 209 -1.07 -20.69 -0.77
N LEU A 210 -1.77 -21.20 0.24
CA LEU A 210 -1.21 -22.11 1.24
C LEU A 210 -0.76 -23.42 0.59
N GLU A 211 -1.56 -24.00 -0.30
CA GLU A 211 -1.22 -25.20 -1.07
C GLU A 211 0.07 -24.99 -1.87
N LYS A 212 0.22 -23.86 -2.56
CA LYS A 212 1.48 -23.53 -3.27
C LYS A 212 2.70 -23.52 -2.35
N ILE A 213 2.56 -23.04 -1.11
CA ILE A 213 3.64 -23.07 -0.11
C ILE A 213 3.92 -24.50 0.36
N GLN A 214 2.87 -25.29 0.63
CA GLN A 214 2.99 -26.68 1.03
C GLN A 214 3.68 -27.53 -0.04
N THR A 215 3.24 -27.42 -1.29
CA THR A 215 3.84 -28.12 -2.43
C THR A 215 5.30 -27.73 -2.60
N ALA A 216 5.65 -26.43 -2.48
CA ALA A 216 7.03 -26.00 -2.55
C ALA A 216 7.89 -26.60 -1.42
N CYS A 217 7.40 -26.62 -0.17
CA CYS A 217 8.07 -27.28 0.95
C CYS A 217 8.25 -28.78 0.69
N GLN A 218 7.23 -29.47 0.16
CA GLN A 218 7.28 -30.90 -0.16
C GLN A 218 8.35 -31.21 -1.21
N ILE A 219 8.36 -30.49 -2.33
CA ILE A 219 9.37 -30.66 -3.40
C ILE A 219 10.78 -30.48 -2.84
N HIS A 220 11.01 -29.46 -2.02
CA HIS A 220 12.33 -29.20 -1.45
C HIS A 220 12.70 -30.15 -0.30
N SER A 221 11.72 -30.77 0.36
CA SER A 221 11.98 -31.76 1.42
C SER A 221 12.54 -33.08 0.90
N GLN A 222 12.39 -33.36 -0.41
CA GLN A 222 12.98 -34.53 -1.07
C GLN A 222 14.51 -34.44 -1.20
N ARG A 223 15.09 -33.25 -0.96
CA ARG A 223 16.54 -33.01 -1.04
C ARG A 223 17.18 -33.15 0.35
N THR A 224 18.41 -33.67 0.38
CA THR A 224 19.22 -33.74 1.60
C THR A 224 19.82 -32.36 1.93
N LEU A 225 19.06 -31.55 2.66
CA LEU A 225 19.42 -30.17 2.98
C LEU A 225 19.84 -30.03 4.45
N SER A 226 20.94 -29.32 4.69
CA SER A 226 21.27 -28.84 6.03
C SER A 226 20.19 -27.88 6.55
N ILE A 227 20.13 -27.65 7.88
CA ILE A 227 19.21 -26.64 8.43
C ILE A 227 19.43 -25.26 7.80
N ARG A 228 20.69 -24.85 7.61
CA ARG A 228 21.01 -23.57 6.95
C ARG A 228 20.51 -23.55 5.50
N GLY A 229 20.65 -24.67 4.77
CA GLY A 229 20.12 -24.83 3.42
C GLY A 229 18.59 -24.73 3.36
N ARG A 230 17.88 -25.37 4.30
CA ARG A 230 16.43 -25.26 4.42
C ARG A 230 15.98 -23.84 4.72
N VAL A 231 16.63 -23.14 5.66
CA VAL A 231 16.32 -21.74 5.95
C VAL A 231 16.58 -20.84 4.74
N MET A 232 17.68 -21.07 4.02
CA MET A 232 17.98 -20.33 2.80
C MET A 232 16.89 -20.50 1.73
N ILE A 233 16.51 -21.75 1.42
CA ILE A 233 15.45 -22.06 0.44
C ILE A 233 14.10 -21.50 0.90
N LEU A 234 13.79 -21.63 2.20
CA LEU A 234 12.56 -21.11 2.76
C LEU A 234 12.45 -19.60 2.53
N ASN A 235 13.47 -18.85 2.93
CA ASN A 235 13.47 -17.39 2.83
C ASN A 235 13.51 -16.89 1.38
N SER A 236 14.32 -17.50 0.51
CA SER A 236 14.56 -16.99 -0.85
C SER A 236 13.53 -17.48 -1.89
N LEU A 237 13.07 -18.72 -1.79
CA LEU A 237 12.29 -19.37 -2.85
C LEU A 237 10.86 -19.72 -2.45
N ILE A 238 10.64 -20.17 -1.21
CA ILE A 238 9.31 -20.59 -0.77
C ILE A 238 8.51 -19.35 -0.37
N LEU A 239 9.01 -18.55 0.57
CA LEU A 239 8.32 -17.37 1.08
C LEU A 239 8.22 -16.23 0.07
N SER A 240 9.09 -16.19 -0.95
CA SER A 240 8.98 -15.20 -2.04
C SER A 240 7.66 -15.26 -2.80
N LYS A 241 6.97 -16.41 -2.77
CA LYS A 241 5.61 -16.58 -3.30
C LYS A 241 4.56 -15.78 -2.53
N LEU A 242 4.83 -15.40 -1.27
CA LEU A 242 3.94 -14.60 -0.44
C LEU A 242 4.21 -13.10 -0.59
N TRP A 243 5.48 -12.70 -0.72
CA TRP A 243 5.91 -11.30 -0.62
C TRP A 243 5.25 -10.37 -1.62
N HIS A 244 4.98 -10.86 -2.84
CA HIS A 244 4.28 -10.07 -3.85
C HIS A 244 2.87 -9.70 -3.39
N VAL A 245 2.07 -10.68 -2.97
CA VAL A 245 0.68 -10.50 -2.55
C VAL A 245 0.59 -9.73 -1.23
N LEU A 246 1.40 -10.10 -0.23
CA LEU A 246 1.35 -9.51 1.12
C LEU A 246 1.65 -8.00 1.16
N ARG A 247 2.27 -7.47 0.09
CA ARG A 247 2.55 -6.04 -0.09
C ARG A 247 1.29 -5.17 -0.14
N LEU A 248 0.17 -5.71 -0.63
CA LEU A 248 -1.11 -4.99 -0.75
C LEU A 248 -2.26 -5.71 -0.05
N THR A 249 -2.22 -7.04 0.03
CA THR A 249 -3.30 -7.83 0.64
C THR A 249 -2.94 -8.20 2.07
N THR A 250 -3.73 -7.77 3.06
CA THR A 250 -3.64 -8.36 4.40
C THR A 250 -4.34 -9.69 4.44
N VAL A 251 -3.72 -10.63 5.13
CA VAL A 251 -4.29 -11.95 5.38
C VAL A 251 -4.69 -12.10 6.86
N PRO A 252 -5.69 -12.93 7.18
CA PRO A 252 -6.05 -13.20 8.56
C PRO A 252 -4.88 -13.80 9.35
N LYS A 253 -4.83 -13.51 10.66
CA LYS A 253 -3.84 -14.10 11.57
C LYS A 253 -3.82 -15.63 11.51
N GLN A 254 -5.00 -16.25 11.34
CA GLN A 254 -5.13 -17.71 11.20
C GLN A 254 -4.34 -18.26 10.00
N PHE A 255 -4.35 -17.56 8.85
CA PHE A 255 -3.57 -17.96 7.68
C PHE A 255 -2.07 -17.87 7.97
N LEU A 256 -1.61 -16.80 8.63
CA LEU A 256 -0.20 -16.67 9.03
C LEU A 256 0.21 -17.80 9.99
N CYS A 257 -0.66 -18.20 10.91
CA CYS A 257 -0.41 -19.35 11.79
C CYS A 257 -0.27 -20.66 11.00
N GLN A 258 -1.13 -20.89 9.99
CA GLN A 258 -1.02 -22.06 9.11
C GLN A 258 0.29 -22.05 8.33
N VAL A 259 0.69 -20.91 7.76
CA VAL A 259 1.98 -20.77 7.07
C VAL A 259 3.14 -21.06 8.03
N ARG A 260 3.15 -20.46 9.23
CA ARG A 260 4.18 -20.72 10.25
C ARG A 260 4.27 -22.20 10.65
N SER A 261 3.14 -22.91 10.70
CA SER A 261 3.11 -24.35 10.96
C SER A 261 3.78 -25.16 9.86
N VAL A 262 3.49 -24.85 8.59
CA VAL A 262 4.13 -25.47 7.42
C VAL A 262 5.64 -25.20 7.41
N MET A 263 6.04 -23.94 7.64
CA MET A 263 7.45 -23.54 7.75
C MET A 263 8.18 -24.31 8.85
N SER A 264 7.59 -24.37 10.05
CA SER A 264 8.20 -25.02 11.21
C SER A 264 8.39 -26.52 10.96
N SER A 265 7.41 -27.17 10.33
CA SER A 265 7.49 -28.59 9.96
C SER A 265 8.62 -28.86 8.96
N PHE A 266 8.77 -28.00 7.94
CA PHE A 266 9.86 -28.08 6.97
C PHE A 266 11.24 -27.89 7.62
N LEU A 267 11.38 -26.88 8.47
CA LEU A 267 12.66 -26.53 9.11
C LEU A 267 13.10 -27.53 10.17
N THR A 268 12.16 -28.07 10.95
CA THR A 268 12.46 -28.97 12.08
C THR A 268 12.45 -30.45 11.69
N TYR A 269 12.29 -30.76 10.40
CA TYR A 269 12.38 -32.15 9.92
C TYR A 269 13.70 -32.79 10.36
N ARG A 270 13.60 -33.94 11.04
CA ARG A 270 14.70 -34.71 11.66
C ARG A 270 15.58 -33.91 12.64
N MET A 271 14.98 -32.98 13.40
CA MET A 271 15.68 -32.27 14.47
C MET A 271 15.11 -32.60 15.85
N PHE A 272 16.01 -32.88 16.79
CA PHE A 272 15.70 -33.02 18.20
C PHE A 272 16.85 -32.43 19.04
N PRO A 273 16.58 -31.59 20.06
CA PRO A 273 15.28 -31.01 20.41
C PRO A 273 14.78 -29.99 19.38
N LYS A 274 13.46 -29.76 19.35
CA LYS A 274 12.85 -28.76 18.45
C LYS A 274 13.16 -27.35 18.94
N ILE A 275 13.67 -26.50 18.05
CA ILE A 275 13.89 -25.07 18.31
C ILE A 275 12.57 -24.32 18.12
N SER A 276 12.25 -23.39 19.01
CA SER A 276 11.04 -22.57 18.87
C SER A 276 11.14 -21.65 17.64
N PHE A 277 9.99 -21.36 17.01
CA PHE A 277 9.94 -20.49 15.84
C PHE A 277 10.49 -19.08 16.11
N SER A 278 10.22 -18.54 17.30
CA SER A 278 10.74 -17.23 17.72
C SER A 278 12.27 -17.21 17.77
N ILE A 279 12.91 -18.26 18.30
CA ILE A 279 14.38 -18.38 18.31
C ILE A 279 14.92 -18.52 16.89
N MET A 280 14.28 -19.32 16.03
CA MET A 280 14.70 -19.46 14.63
C MET A 280 14.65 -18.13 13.85
N CYS A 281 13.73 -17.23 14.19
CA CYS A 281 13.60 -15.91 13.57
C CYS A 281 14.69 -14.91 14.01
N LEU A 282 15.37 -15.15 15.14
CA LEU A 282 16.41 -14.25 15.61
C LEU A 282 17.58 -14.16 14.60
N PRO A 283 18.29 -13.02 14.56
CA PRO A 283 19.52 -12.91 13.79
C PRO A 283 20.55 -13.97 14.19
N ARG A 284 21.43 -14.34 13.25
CA ARG A 284 22.46 -15.36 13.50
C ARG A 284 23.44 -14.97 14.61
N HIS A 285 23.77 -13.68 14.72
CA HIS A 285 24.63 -13.18 15.79
C HIS A 285 23.97 -13.27 17.18
N ALA A 286 22.64 -13.37 17.24
CA ALA A 286 21.87 -13.56 18.46
C ALA A 286 21.49 -15.05 18.69
N GLY A 287 22.16 -15.99 18.01
CA GLY A 287 21.94 -17.43 18.15
C GLY A 287 20.76 -17.99 17.35
N GLY A 288 20.08 -17.19 16.53
CA GLY A 288 18.99 -17.63 15.66
C GLY A 288 19.44 -18.11 14.28
N LEU A 289 18.48 -18.36 13.40
CA LEU A 289 18.73 -18.83 12.02
C LEU A 289 18.46 -17.75 10.96
N GLY A 290 17.82 -16.64 11.35
CA GLY A 290 17.37 -15.59 10.45
C GLY A 290 16.17 -15.98 9.59
N VAL A 291 15.25 -16.80 10.11
CA VAL A 291 13.99 -17.12 9.43
C VAL A 291 13.11 -15.88 9.36
N LEU A 292 12.51 -15.60 8.20
CA LEU A 292 11.61 -14.46 8.04
C LEU A 292 10.21 -14.82 8.55
N ASP A 293 9.74 -14.12 9.60
CA ASP A 293 8.36 -14.25 10.07
C ASP A 293 7.40 -13.61 9.06
N PRO A 294 6.43 -14.36 8.47
CA PRO A 294 5.55 -13.81 7.44
C PRO A 294 4.63 -12.67 7.93
N GLY A 295 4.27 -12.65 9.21
CA GLY A 295 3.45 -11.59 9.79
C GLY A 295 4.23 -10.29 9.97
N VAL A 296 5.46 -10.37 10.48
CA VAL A 296 6.37 -9.22 10.57
C VAL A 296 6.71 -8.72 9.17
N GLN A 297 7.03 -9.63 8.25
CA GLN A 297 7.34 -9.28 6.86
C GLN A 297 6.16 -8.61 6.14
N GLN A 298 4.91 -9.07 6.37
CA GLN A 298 3.72 -8.39 5.84
C GLN A 298 3.66 -6.94 6.34
N GLY A 299 3.81 -6.73 7.66
CA GLY A 299 3.85 -5.39 8.24
C GLY A 299 4.94 -4.52 7.62
N ALA A 300 6.16 -5.06 7.48
CA ALA A 300 7.29 -4.35 6.89
C ALA A 300 7.03 -3.96 5.42
N LEU A 301 6.48 -4.87 4.61
CA LEU A 301 6.15 -4.59 3.21
C LEU A 301 5.06 -3.53 3.06
N GLN A 302 4.10 -3.50 3.99
CA GLN A 302 2.97 -2.56 3.99
C GLN A 302 3.37 -1.19 4.55
N LEU A 303 4.31 -1.13 5.51
CA LEU A 303 4.84 0.13 6.05
C LEU A 303 5.46 1.00 4.95
N ARG A 304 5.99 0.39 3.88
CA ARG A 304 6.54 1.11 2.72
C ARG A 304 5.58 2.16 2.13
N TRP A 305 4.27 1.94 2.21
CA TRP A 305 3.27 2.89 1.71
C TRP A 305 3.05 4.09 2.64
N LEU A 306 3.35 3.91 3.93
CA LEU A 306 3.21 4.95 4.97
C LEU A 306 4.49 5.70 5.23
N ALA A 307 5.65 5.06 5.07
CA ALA A 307 6.94 5.69 5.34
C ALA A 307 7.08 7.06 4.64
N PRO A 308 6.72 7.22 3.35
CA PRO A 308 6.75 8.53 2.70
C PRO A 308 5.81 9.57 3.30
N LEU A 309 4.64 9.15 3.80
CA LEU A 309 3.66 10.03 4.46
C LEU A 309 4.13 10.49 5.85
N LEU A 310 5.05 9.74 6.46
CA LEU A 310 5.55 9.99 7.81
C LEU A 310 6.88 10.75 7.80
N SER A 311 7.84 10.33 6.96
CA SER A 311 9.24 10.80 7.01
C SER A 311 9.54 12.04 6.18
N ASN A 312 8.83 12.23 5.07
CA ASN A 312 9.23 13.21 4.03
C ASN A 312 8.39 14.49 4.05
N VAL A 313 7.58 14.67 5.09
CA VAL A 313 6.57 15.73 5.16
C VAL A 313 6.97 16.75 6.21
N PRO A 314 7.06 18.05 5.87
CA PRO A 314 7.36 19.09 6.83
C PRO A 314 6.32 19.14 7.95
N ILE A 315 6.78 19.36 9.19
CA ILE A 315 5.90 19.74 10.30
C ILE A 315 5.39 21.15 9.97
N GLY A 316 4.09 21.33 9.75
CA GLY A 316 3.57 22.64 9.36
C GLY A 316 2.16 22.59 8.76
N PRO A 317 1.71 23.70 8.16
CA PRO A 317 0.40 23.81 7.53
C PRO A 317 0.21 22.76 6.43
N LEU A 318 -1.02 22.29 6.25
CA LEU A 318 -1.36 21.26 5.26
C LEU A 318 -0.90 21.62 3.83
N ALA A 319 -0.86 22.91 3.47
CA ALA A 319 -0.32 23.38 2.19
C ALA A 319 1.14 22.93 1.94
N THR A 320 1.97 22.91 2.98
CA THR A 320 3.38 22.48 2.87
C THR A 320 3.53 20.97 2.68
N PHE A 321 2.59 20.18 3.21
CA PHE A 321 2.55 18.74 3.03
C PHE A 321 2.39 18.35 1.56
N TRP A 322 1.42 18.97 0.89
CA TRP A 322 1.15 18.71 -0.52
C TRP A 322 2.33 19.08 -1.42
N MET A 323 3.07 20.13 -1.07
CA MET A 323 4.25 20.57 -1.83
C MET A 323 5.48 19.67 -1.65
N SER A 324 5.46 18.69 -0.76
CA SER A 324 6.58 17.76 -0.60
C SER A 324 6.82 16.96 -1.88
N LYS A 325 8.09 16.77 -2.26
CA LYS A 325 8.47 16.07 -3.49
C LYS A 325 7.85 14.66 -3.58
N GLY A 326 7.78 13.95 -2.45
CA GLY A 326 7.21 12.60 -2.39
C GLY A 326 5.71 12.54 -2.71
N ILE A 327 4.94 13.55 -2.30
CA ILE A 327 3.50 13.62 -2.55
C ILE A 327 3.22 14.19 -3.93
N ARG A 328 3.93 15.26 -4.31
CA ARG A 328 3.71 15.99 -5.57
C ARG A 328 3.88 15.12 -6.82
N PHE A 329 4.81 14.18 -6.82
CA PHE A 329 5.07 13.31 -7.98
C PHE A 329 4.41 11.93 -7.85
N SER A 330 3.60 11.69 -6.82
CA SER A 330 2.94 10.40 -6.62
C SER A 330 1.44 10.47 -6.90
N ILE A 331 1.00 9.65 -7.84
CA ILE A 331 -0.43 9.41 -8.14
C ILE A 331 -1.14 8.74 -6.95
N VAL A 332 -0.43 7.84 -6.26
CA VAL A 332 -1.00 7.01 -5.19
C VAL A 332 -0.99 7.75 -3.86
N LEU A 333 0.14 8.33 -3.45
CA LEU A 333 0.27 8.92 -2.12
C LEU A 333 -0.62 10.15 -1.95
N ALA A 334 -0.76 10.99 -2.98
CA ALA A 334 -1.65 12.14 -2.94
C ALA A 334 -3.12 11.73 -2.72
N ARG A 335 -3.60 10.73 -3.48
CA ARG A 335 -4.96 10.19 -3.33
C ARG A 335 -5.19 9.50 -1.99
N LEU A 336 -4.23 8.71 -1.53
CA LEU A 336 -4.30 8.04 -0.23
C LEU A 336 -4.40 9.04 0.92
N ALA A 337 -3.60 10.12 0.85
CA ALA A 337 -3.64 11.18 1.84
C ALA A 337 -4.94 11.98 1.79
N ASP A 338 -5.42 12.34 0.60
CA ASP A 338 -6.67 13.10 0.42
C ASP A 338 -7.87 12.31 0.93
N TYR A 339 -7.95 11.03 0.57
CA TYR A 339 -9.00 10.14 1.03
C TYR A 339 -8.96 9.93 2.57
N LEU A 340 -7.77 9.91 3.16
CA LEU A 340 -7.64 9.88 4.61
C LEU A 340 -8.16 11.16 5.24
N LEU A 341 -7.75 12.33 4.73
CA LEU A 341 -8.20 13.62 5.26
C LEU A 341 -9.72 13.76 5.15
N HIS A 342 -10.31 13.34 4.03
CA HIS A 342 -11.76 13.20 3.87
C HIS A 342 -12.38 12.35 5.00
N CYS A 343 -11.83 11.15 5.24
CA CYS A 343 -12.29 10.27 6.32
C CYS A 343 -12.09 10.88 7.73
N LEU A 344 -11.11 11.76 7.92
CA LEU A 344 -10.86 12.46 9.18
C LEU A 344 -11.82 13.64 9.38
N GLU A 345 -12.15 14.38 8.32
CA GLU A 345 -13.10 15.51 8.34
C GLU A 345 -14.53 15.09 8.67
N ASP A 346 -15.02 14.02 8.04
CA ASP A 346 -16.36 13.46 8.29
C ASP A 346 -16.61 13.08 9.77
N LEU A 347 -15.55 13.06 10.58
CA LEU A 347 -15.58 12.68 11.99
C LEU A 347 -15.40 13.86 12.95
N GLN A 348 -15.30 15.10 12.45
CA GLN A 348 -15.23 16.34 13.24
C GLN A 348 -16.33 16.44 14.30
N ALA A 349 -17.57 16.02 13.97
CA ALA A 349 -18.71 16.12 14.89
C ALA A 349 -18.64 15.16 16.10
N SER A 350 -17.77 14.15 16.08
CA SER A 350 -17.71 13.07 17.08
C SER A 350 -16.36 12.95 17.80
N SER A 351 -15.41 13.81 17.44
CA SER A 351 -14.04 13.77 17.92
C SER A 351 -13.80 14.89 18.94
N PRO A 352 -13.26 14.59 20.14
CA PRO A 352 -12.92 15.63 21.09
C PRO A 352 -11.71 16.47 20.64
N TYR A 353 -11.02 16.12 19.54
CA TYR A 353 -9.79 16.76 19.07
C TYR A 353 -10.14 17.91 18.10
N MET A 354 -9.60 19.12 18.33
CA MET A 354 -9.78 20.24 17.40
C MET A 354 -9.09 19.90 16.08
N TRP A 355 -9.89 19.84 15.01
CA TRP A 355 -9.43 19.59 13.65
C TRP A 355 -9.42 20.89 12.84
N PRO A 356 -8.45 21.14 11.95
CA PRO A 356 -7.35 20.25 11.56
C PRO A 356 -6.32 20.05 12.68
N LEU A 357 -5.84 18.81 12.87
CA LEU A 357 -4.61 18.62 13.65
C LEU A 357 -3.51 19.43 12.96
N ALA A 358 -2.69 20.15 13.74
CA ALA A 358 -1.49 20.78 13.22
C ALA A 358 -0.52 19.75 12.60
N ASP A 359 -0.66 18.47 12.96
CA ASP A 359 0.04 17.34 12.38
C ASP A 359 -0.87 16.11 12.23
N TYR A 360 -1.30 15.81 11.00
CA TYR A 360 -2.16 14.67 10.70
C TYR A 360 -1.45 13.31 10.93
N ARG A 361 -0.11 13.28 10.98
CA ARG A 361 0.70 12.05 11.17
C ARG A 361 0.45 11.40 12.52
N LEU A 362 0.01 12.17 13.51
CA LEU A 362 -0.35 11.62 14.82
C LEU A 362 -1.44 10.55 14.72
N SER A 363 -2.42 10.75 13.84
CA SER A 363 -3.47 9.77 13.58
C SER A 363 -2.93 8.50 12.94
N PHE A 364 -1.81 8.56 12.21
CA PHE A 364 -1.16 7.36 11.67
C PHE A 364 -0.33 6.63 12.74
N LEU A 365 0.48 7.38 13.49
CA LEU A 365 1.46 6.83 14.42
C LEU A 365 0.82 6.25 15.69
N PHE A 366 -0.25 6.86 16.17
CA PHE A 366 -0.84 6.51 17.46
C PHE A 366 -2.25 5.91 17.26
N PRO A 367 -2.56 4.73 17.82
CA PRO A 367 -3.89 4.12 17.72
C PRO A 367 -5.02 4.92 18.36
N ASP A 368 -4.72 5.63 19.44
CA ASP A 368 -5.71 6.37 20.23
C ASP A 368 -6.30 7.62 19.54
N PRO A 369 -5.56 8.39 18.73
CA PRO A 369 -6.12 9.45 17.90
C PRO A 369 -6.79 8.95 16.60
N ARG A 370 -6.61 7.68 16.18
CA ARG A 370 -7.31 7.15 15.00
C ARG A 370 -8.82 7.22 15.18
N PRO A 371 -9.61 7.67 14.20
CA PRO A 371 -11.05 7.65 14.34
C PRO A 371 -11.61 6.23 14.45
N ARG A 372 -12.68 6.04 15.23
CA ARG A 372 -13.25 4.70 15.48
C ARG A 372 -13.66 3.97 14.20
N ARG A 373 -14.22 4.67 13.21
CA ARG A 373 -14.61 4.09 11.90
C ARG A 373 -13.40 3.54 11.13
N LEU A 374 -12.21 4.10 11.35
CA LEU A 374 -10.99 3.68 10.66
C LEU A 374 -10.19 2.61 11.43
N ARG A 375 -10.61 2.25 12.66
CA ARG A 375 -9.95 1.19 13.45
C ARG A 375 -10.45 -0.22 13.12
N GLY A 376 -11.60 -0.33 12.47
CA GLY A 376 -12.18 -1.62 12.08
C GLY A 376 -11.34 -2.31 11.00
N LEU A 377 -11.41 -3.65 10.94
CA LEU A 377 -10.76 -4.43 9.88
C LEU A 377 -11.32 -4.13 8.49
N ASP A 378 -12.57 -3.67 8.42
CA ASP A 378 -13.24 -3.26 7.18
C ASP A 378 -12.83 -1.85 6.73
N SER A 379 -11.98 -1.17 7.52
CA SER A 379 -11.46 0.14 7.12
C SER A 379 -10.49 0.00 5.95
N PRO A 380 -10.54 0.90 4.96
CA PRO A 380 -9.52 0.98 3.91
C PRO A 380 -8.11 1.25 4.46
N PHE A 381 -7.99 1.77 5.69
CA PHE A 381 -6.72 2.03 6.38
C PHE A 381 -6.29 0.91 7.32
N ALA A 382 -7.08 -0.16 7.49
CA ALA A 382 -6.77 -1.25 8.41
C ALA A 382 -5.40 -1.89 8.12
N LEU A 383 -5.05 -2.01 6.84
CA LEU A 383 -3.74 -2.53 6.39
C LEU A 383 -2.60 -1.64 6.90
N LEU A 384 -2.78 -0.34 6.72
CA LEU A 384 -1.78 0.68 7.02
C LEU A 384 -1.56 0.81 8.53
N PHE A 385 -2.64 0.88 9.28
CA PHE A 385 -2.58 0.92 10.75
C PHE A 385 -2.03 -0.37 11.33
N GLY A 386 -2.43 -1.53 10.79
CA GLY A 386 -1.89 -2.82 11.19
C GLY A 386 -0.38 -2.90 10.99
N ALA A 387 0.14 -2.37 9.88
CA ALA A 387 1.58 -2.34 9.62
C ALA A 387 2.37 -1.54 10.66
N ILE A 388 1.86 -0.34 11.03
CA ILE A 388 2.49 0.50 12.06
C ILE A 388 2.43 -0.18 13.42
N ASP A 389 1.30 -0.78 13.78
CA ASP A 389 1.09 -1.35 15.11
C ASP A 389 1.86 -2.65 15.34
N ILE A 390 2.11 -3.42 14.27
CA ILE A 390 2.81 -4.71 14.35
C ILE A 390 4.33 -4.52 14.44
N LEU A 391 4.87 -3.47 13.83
CA LEU A 391 6.31 -3.26 13.75
C LEU A 391 6.85 -2.63 15.04
N PRO A 392 8.09 -3.00 15.45
CA PRO A 392 8.73 -2.33 16.57
C PRO A 392 8.81 -0.83 16.30
N ALA A 393 8.26 -0.04 17.22
CA ALA A 393 8.33 1.40 17.15
C ALA A 393 9.74 1.89 17.48
N ASP A 394 10.53 2.22 16.45
CA ASP A 394 11.78 2.96 16.59
C ASP A 394 11.55 4.44 16.31
N TYR A 395 11.30 5.21 17.37
CA TYR A 395 11.03 6.65 17.30
C TYR A 395 12.27 7.50 17.62
N GLN A 396 13.49 6.95 17.53
CA GLN A 396 14.72 7.70 17.82
C GLN A 396 14.87 9.00 17.01
N GLN A 397 14.20 9.09 15.85
CA GLN A 397 14.28 10.23 14.93
C GLN A 397 13.00 11.08 14.87
N VAL A 398 11.98 10.81 15.69
CA VAL A 398 10.72 11.56 15.68
C VAL A 398 10.80 12.76 16.63
N VAL A 399 10.70 13.98 16.10
CA VAL A 399 10.63 15.22 16.90
C VAL A 399 9.20 15.76 16.89
N LEU A 400 8.56 15.80 18.06
CA LEU A 400 7.22 16.35 18.24
C LEU A 400 7.30 17.73 18.91
N SER A 401 6.54 18.71 18.40
CA SER A 401 6.43 20.02 19.06
C SER A 401 5.64 19.93 20.37
N ALA A 402 5.84 20.85 21.31
CA ALA A 402 5.06 20.92 22.55
C ALA A 402 3.55 21.03 22.30
N ASN A 403 3.14 21.77 21.27
CA ASN A 403 1.73 21.87 20.86
C ASN A 403 1.17 20.51 20.43
N THR A 404 1.95 19.76 19.65
CA THR A 404 1.61 18.42 19.18
C THR A 404 1.45 17.44 20.36
N CYS A 405 2.35 17.52 21.33
CA CYS A 405 2.32 16.66 22.52
C CYS A 405 1.07 16.88 23.38
N LEU A 406 0.66 18.13 23.58
CA LEU A 406 -0.52 18.47 24.39
C LEU A 406 -1.83 17.86 23.85
N GLN A 407 -1.86 17.55 22.56
CA GLN A 407 -2.99 16.92 21.89
C GLN A 407 -3.01 15.39 22.05
N LEU A 408 -1.89 14.78 22.44
CA LEU A 408 -1.75 13.34 22.59
C LEU A 408 -2.23 12.82 23.94
N PRO A 409 -2.71 11.56 24.01
CA PRO A 409 -3.02 10.90 25.26
C PRO A 409 -1.76 10.50 26.03
N VAL A 410 -1.88 10.36 27.35
CA VAL A 410 -0.81 9.93 28.25
C VAL A 410 -0.18 8.60 27.80
N SER A 411 -0.99 7.65 27.32
CA SER A 411 -0.50 6.37 26.78
C SER A 411 0.40 6.49 25.56
N ALA A 412 0.26 7.55 24.77
CA ALA A 412 1.03 7.76 23.55
C ALA A 412 2.41 8.35 23.82
N CYS A 413 2.58 9.11 24.91
CA CYS A 413 3.81 9.83 25.21
C CYS A 413 4.59 9.27 26.41
N LEU A 414 3.91 8.54 27.29
CA LEU A 414 4.50 8.03 28.53
C LEU A 414 4.44 6.51 28.56
N ARG A 415 5.57 5.88 28.90
CA ARG A 415 5.71 4.42 28.98
C ARG A 415 5.54 3.97 30.42
N ALA A 416 4.63 3.03 30.65
CA ALA A 416 4.53 2.38 31.96
C ALA A 416 5.78 1.52 32.22
N VAL A 417 6.31 1.59 33.44
CA VAL A 417 7.41 0.72 33.88
C VAL A 417 6.89 -0.73 33.98
N PRO A 418 7.72 -1.76 33.73
CA PRO A 418 7.33 -3.16 33.94
C PRO A 418 6.62 -3.33 35.29
N ASN A 419 5.47 -4.00 35.30
CA ASN A 419 4.55 -4.22 36.44
C ASN A 419 3.55 -3.10 36.77
N THR A 420 3.53 -1.98 36.02
CA THR A 420 2.48 -0.96 36.19
C THR A 420 1.43 -1.06 35.08
N THR A 421 0.17 -1.28 35.44
CA THR A 421 -0.95 -1.27 34.48
C THR A 421 -1.71 0.05 34.57
N LEU A 422 -1.76 0.79 33.46
CA LEU A 422 -2.59 2.00 33.38
C LEU A 422 -4.05 1.63 33.13
N ASN A 423 -4.96 2.14 33.96
CA ASN A 423 -6.40 2.01 33.73
C ASN A 423 -6.82 2.77 32.45
N ARG A 424 -7.88 2.30 31.78
CA ARG A 424 -8.35 2.85 30.49
C ARG A 424 -8.52 4.37 30.50
N SER A 425 -9.11 4.93 31.56
CA SER A 425 -9.36 6.37 31.69
C SER A 425 -8.07 7.19 31.81
N LEU A 426 -7.01 6.63 32.41
CA LEU A 426 -5.71 7.29 32.49
C LEU A 426 -4.94 7.20 31.18
N ARG A 427 -5.06 6.08 30.45
CA ARG A 427 -4.46 5.94 29.12
C ARG A 427 -4.97 7.02 28.17
N GLN A 428 -6.29 7.23 28.15
CA GLN A 428 -6.96 8.17 27.25
C GLN A 428 -6.90 9.64 27.70
N LEU A 429 -6.39 9.92 28.90
CA LEU A 429 -6.27 11.28 29.42
C LEU A 429 -5.30 12.08 28.54
N ARG A 430 -5.69 13.28 28.11
CA ARG A 430 -4.81 14.15 27.31
C ARG A 430 -3.68 14.74 28.13
N LEU A 431 -2.52 14.91 27.50
CA LEU A 431 -1.42 15.64 28.11
C LEU A 431 -1.81 17.08 28.42
N SER A 432 -2.61 17.76 27.61
CA SER A 432 -3.14 19.11 27.91
C SER A 432 -3.95 19.20 29.22
N SER A 433 -4.49 18.09 29.70
CA SER A 433 -5.18 18.03 30.99
C SER A 433 -4.20 18.08 32.17
N SER A 434 -2.96 17.65 31.99
CA SER A 434 -1.95 17.52 33.06
C SER A 434 -0.73 18.44 32.87
N TYR A 435 -0.48 18.91 31.66
CA TYR A 435 0.65 19.72 31.24
C TYR A 435 0.16 20.95 30.47
N ILE A 436 0.99 21.99 30.46
CA ILE A 436 0.82 23.21 29.68
C ILE A 436 2.14 23.53 28.98
N ARG A 437 2.07 24.20 27.83
CA ARG A 437 3.25 24.70 27.14
C ARG A 437 3.77 25.93 27.88
N ASP A 438 5.05 25.91 28.18
CA ASP A 438 5.76 27.07 28.66
C ASP A 438 6.12 27.98 27.48
N LEU A 439 5.73 29.25 27.57
CA LEU A 439 5.85 30.19 26.45
C LEU A 439 7.31 30.60 26.20
N ASP A 440 8.13 30.60 27.24
CA ASP A 440 9.52 31.06 27.18
C ASP A 440 10.46 29.95 26.68
N SER A 441 10.29 28.72 27.18
CA SER A 441 11.15 27.58 26.82
C SER A 441 10.62 26.74 25.66
N ASN A 442 9.36 26.94 25.25
CA ASN A 442 8.66 26.10 24.29
C ASN A 442 8.54 24.62 24.72
N LEU A 443 8.73 24.34 26.02
CA LEU A 443 8.69 23.01 26.63
C LEU A 443 7.35 22.74 27.30
N LEU A 444 7.13 21.49 27.71
CA LEU A 444 5.97 21.11 28.53
C LEU A 444 6.32 21.21 30.01
N ARG A 445 5.48 21.91 30.77
CA ARG A 445 5.53 21.92 32.24
C ARG A 445 4.24 21.33 32.83
N PRO A 446 4.30 20.62 33.97
CA PRO A 446 3.10 20.14 34.64
C PRO A 446 2.22 21.32 35.09
N ARG A 447 0.90 21.14 35.04
CA ARG A 447 -0.05 22.13 35.55
C ARG A 447 0.08 22.28 37.06
N THR A 448 0.02 23.52 37.54
CA THR A 448 -0.03 23.83 38.97
C THR A 448 -1.45 23.62 39.52
N ALA A 449 -1.60 23.60 40.85
CA ALA A 449 -2.89 23.35 41.49
C ALA A 449 -3.97 24.37 41.08
N MET A 450 -3.57 25.61 40.78
CA MET A 450 -4.44 26.72 40.38
C MET A 450 -4.85 26.67 38.89
N GLU A 451 -4.10 25.94 38.07
CA GLU A 451 -4.32 25.83 36.61
C GLU A 451 -5.30 24.71 36.23
N PHE A 452 -5.89 24.03 37.21
CA PHE A 452 -6.89 22.99 36.97
C PHE A 452 -8.30 23.57 37.07
N HIS A 453 -8.94 23.77 35.92
CA HIS A 453 -10.33 24.21 35.85
C HIS A 453 -11.27 22.99 35.96
N VAL A 454 -11.66 22.67 37.20
CA VAL A 454 -12.67 21.66 37.65
C VAL A 454 -12.25 20.17 37.62
N HIS A 455 -12.47 19.47 38.74
CA HIS A 455 -12.31 18.03 39.01
C HIS A 455 -11.12 17.29 38.32
N PRO A 456 -9.86 17.68 38.56
CA PRO A 456 -8.69 17.11 37.88
C PRO A 456 -8.19 15.80 38.51
N TYR A 457 -9.05 14.93 39.04
CA TYR A 457 -8.59 13.73 39.76
C TYR A 457 -7.67 12.86 38.91
N LEU A 458 -8.08 12.58 37.67
CA LEU A 458 -7.27 11.79 36.71
C LEU A 458 -5.97 12.51 36.33
N ALA A 459 -6.02 13.82 36.13
CA ALA A 459 -4.82 14.61 35.80
C ALA A 459 -3.82 14.63 36.95
N ARG A 460 -4.28 14.90 38.18
CA ARG A 460 -3.45 14.82 39.39
C ARG A 460 -2.91 13.41 39.61
N LYS A 461 -3.72 12.36 39.37
CA LYS A 461 -3.28 10.95 39.46
C LYS A 461 -2.19 10.63 38.43
N SER A 462 -2.33 11.11 37.19
CA SER A 462 -1.30 10.93 36.16
C SER A 462 0.02 11.60 36.54
N LEU A 463 0.00 12.83 37.07
CA LEU A 463 1.18 13.54 37.53
C LEU A 463 1.85 12.86 38.73
N ARG A 464 1.07 12.28 39.65
CA ARG A 464 1.60 11.48 40.77
C ARG A 464 2.34 10.24 40.28
N LEU A 465 1.77 9.52 39.31
CA LEU A 465 2.39 8.33 38.75
C LEU A 465 3.72 8.64 38.03
N VAL A 466 3.82 9.81 37.38
CA VAL A 466 5.08 10.29 36.80
C VAL A 466 6.09 10.64 37.90
N ARG A 467 5.69 11.37 38.96
CA ARG A 467 6.58 11.69 40.09
C ARG A 467 7.11 10.46 40.84
N GLN A 468 6.32 9.38 40.85
CA GLN A 468 6.66 8.11 41.50
C GLN A 468 7.40 7.13 40.58
N ASN A 469 7.81 7.56 39.37
CA ASN A 469 8.47 6.72 38.37
C ASN A 469 7.68 5.47 37.96
N HIS A 470 6.35 5.46 38.11
CA HIS A 470 5.49 4.38 37.60
C HIS A 470 5.22 4.52 36.10
N ILE A 471 5.29 5.75 35.58
CA ILE A 471 5.23 6.04 34.15
C ILE A 471 6.34 7.03 33.83
N CYS A 472 7.16 6.71 32.84
CA CYS A 472 8.31 7.51 32.46
C CYS A 472 8.14 8.06 31.05
N TRP A 473 8.73 9.22 30.81
CA TRP A 473 8.99 9.64 29.43
C TRP A 473 9.98 8.63 28.84
N PRO A 474 9.67 8.03 27.69
CA PRO A 474 10.64 7.21 26.98
C PRO A 474 11.81 8.12 26.61
N LEU A 475 12.95 7.83 27.22
CA LEU A 475 14.23 8.56 27.10
C LEU A 475 14.74 8.73 25.66
N SER A 476 14.07 8.20 24.64
CA SER A 476 14.46 8.32 23.24
C SER A 476 13.47 9.09 22.36
N TRP A 477 12.26 9.43 22.83
CA TRP A 477 11.22 10.02 21.95
C TRP A 477 11.20 11.56 21.95
N PHE A 478 11.83 12.20 22.93
CA PHE A 478 11.74 13.65 23.16
C PHE A 478 13.10 14.33 23.41
N VAL A 479 14.21 13.59 23.32
CA VAL A 479 15.53 14.08 23.74
C VAL A 479 16.14 15.13 22.79
N HIS A 480 15.59 15.31 21.59
CA HIS A 480 15.99 16.44 20.73
C HIS A 480 15.20 17.75 20.93
N SER A 481 14.36 17.83 21.97
CA SER A 481 13.94 19.12 22.54
C SER A 481 13.92 19.05 24.07
N SER A 482 15.14 18.95 24.63
CA SER A 482 15.53 19.18 26.03
C SER A 482 14.41 19.40 27.07
N LEU A 483 13.92 18.32 27.68
CA LEU A 483 13.43 18.31 29.07
C LEU A 483 14.59 17.94 30.01
N CYS A 484 15.69 18.70 29.95
CA CYS A 484 16.77 18.63 30.91
C CYS A 484 16.74 19.88 31.80
N SER A 485 16.14 19.74 32.99
CA SER A 485 16.59 20.41 34.23
C SER A 485 15.67 20.24 35.44
N MET A 486 14.41 19.79 35.29
CA MET A 486 13.48 19.76 36.45
C MET A 486 13.36 18.44 37.22
N LEU A 487 14.04 17.36 36.82
CA LEU A 487 13.97 16.07 37.53
C LEU A 487 15.18 15.76 38.43
N VAL A 488 16.16 16.67 38.55
CA VAL A 488 17.35 16.48 39.42
C VAL A 488 17.43 17.45 40.60
N SER A 489 16.59 18.48 40.70
CA SER A 489 16.58 19.41 41.84
C SER A 489 15.32 19.26 42.72
N ALA A 490 15.21 18.12 43.42
CA ALA A 490 14.43 18.11 44.65
C ALA A 490 15.31 18.70 45.77
N PRO A 491 14.94 19.82 46.42
CA PRO A 491 15.68 20.32 47.56
C PRO A 491 15.49 19.35 48.72
N THR A 492 16.59 18.74 49.18
CA THR A 492 16.68 18.12 50.49
C THR A 492 16.34 19.17 51.54
N ARG A 493 15.11 19.14 52.06
CA ARG A 493 14.78 19.81 53.32
C ARG A 493 15.48 19.06 54.44
N SER A 494 16.63 19.58 54.85
CA SER A 494 17.23 19.32 56.16
C SER A 494 16.21 19.64 57.24
N ARG A 495 15.82 18.64 58.04
CA ARG A 495 15.25 18.87 59.36
C ARG A 495 16.39 19.30 60.27
N GLN A 496 16.34 20.55 60.73
CA GLN A 496 17.05 20.98 61.93
C GLN A 496 16.02 21.08 63.07
N ILE A 497 16.42 20.46 64.17
CA ILE A 497 15.84 20.36 65.52
C ILE A 497 14.57 19.51 65.63
#